data_AF-A0A7C3H476-F1
#
_entry.id   AF-A0A7C3H476-F1
#
_cell.length_a   1.000
_cell.length_b   1.000
_cell.length_c   1.000
_cell.angle_alpha   90.00
_cell.angle_beta   90.00
_cell.angle_gamma   90.00
#
_symmetry.space_group_name_H-M   'P 1'
#
loop_
_entity.id
_entity.type
_entity.pdbx_description
1 polymer ?
#
loop_
_entity_poly.entity_id
_entity_poly.type
_entity_poly.pdbx_seq_one_letter_code
_entity_poly.pdbx_strand_id
1 'polypeptide(L)'
;MATKAQQIERRVQHIRRHLESYPHLQAKILRQLLIELHTAGKVSVDKIYREAREGVERVDLHQSDHNVGEATRLPTEQRQRMNELIIRYAAQHFTRKQIDKIVHLAVRREFAQALEDFANLPNVSFDLLAEKLREFLQLPEAEKPLPASEAMGIRAALIRHFISDQLEFIGIAKHHLRIMDFLPIINRSIGPRHGIGKIGGKAAGMLLAYRILNEAPEINKPGCLPLAIPDSYYLRSDLYQQFVQENGLMIFYDQKYKPLEEVRKEYPVIKEIFKNSEFPPEIVDRFRELLEEVGTHPLIVRSSSLLEDNFGSAFSGKYDSIFLPNQGPLEERLQALIGAVAEVYASTLGPDPISYRREKNLIDYDERMGVLIQKVVGIRYRHYFLPIFAGVAFSRNMYRWSPRIRREDGLVRLVMGLGTRAVDRVAADYPRMIALGAPHLRPEIEAKNIARYSQRWVDVINLVANRFESVTLQQLLADMSQPFPELYQIVSIREEGHLRVPVTKLIDADPSQMTITFDRLATQTDFPERMRLILKRLEA
;
A
#
# COMPACT_ATOMS: atom_id res chain seq x y z
N MET A 1 5.59 -25.19 49.87
CA MET A 1 6.18 -25.07 48.51
C MET A 1 6.02 -26.41 47.80
N ALA A 2 5.58 -26.44 46.55
CA ALA A 2 5.43 -27.70 45.81
C ALA A 2 6.80 -28.37 45.59
N THR A 3 6.88 -29.69 45.73
CA THR A 3 8.14 -30.43 45.51
C THR A 3 8.56 -30.34 44.03
N LYS A 4 9.86 -30.49 43.74
CA LYS A 4 10.40 -30.47 42.37
C LYS A 4 9.68 -31.47 41.45
N ALA A 5 9.29 -32.63 41.99
CA ALA A 5 8.48 -33.64 41.29
C ALA A 5 7.07 -33.14 40.96
N GLN A 6 6.37 -32.52 41.91
CA GLN A 6 5.05 -31.93 41.68
C GLN A 6 5.07 -30.81 40.63
N GLN A 7 6.15 -30.03 40.57
CA GLN A 7 6.31 -28.98 39.55
C GLN A 7 6.57 -29.54 38.14
N ILE A 8 7.26 -30.68 38.03
CA ILE A 8 7.45 -31.38 36.75
C ILE A 8 6.11 -31.98 36.29
N GLU A 9 5.38 -32.64 37.19
CA GLU A 9 4.08 -33.25 36.86
C GLU A 9 3.06 -32.22 36.37
N ARG A 10 3.00 -31.05 37.03
CA ARG A 10 2.18 -29.92 36.56
C ARG A 10 2.57 -29.45 35.15
N ARG A 11 3.86 -29.50 34.79
CA ARG A 11 4.35 -29.14 33.45
C ARG A 11 4.02 -30.22 32.42
N VAL A 12 4.08 -31.51 32.78
CA VAL A 12 3.63 -32.62 31.94
C VAL A 12 2.14 -32.46 31.61
N GLN A 13 1.29 -32.24 32.61
CA GLN A 13 -0.14 -31.99 32.41
C GLN A 13 -0.41 -30.73 31.59
N HIS A 14 0.44 -29.72 31.73
CA HIS A 14 0.36 -28.51 30.90
C HIS A 14 0.69 -28.78 29.42
N ILE A 15 1.71 -29.59 29.13
CA ILE A 15 2.01 -30.04 27.75
C ILE A 15 0.85 -30.89 27.20
N ARG A 16 0.31 -31.82 27.99
CA ARG A 16 -0.82 -32.67 27.56
C ARG A 16 -2.06 -31.86 27.20
N ARG A 17 -2.42 -30.84 27.99
CA ARG A 17 -3.52 -29.91 27.65
C ARG A 17 -3.31 -29.18 26.32
N HIS A 18 -2.08 -28.79 26.02
CA HIS A 18 -1.74 -28.25 24.69
C HIS A 18 -1.92 -29.27 23.58
N LEU A 19 -1.48 -30.51 23.78
CA LEU A 19 -1.66 -31.60 22.80
C LEU A 19 -3.14 -31.96 22.58
N GLU A 20 -3.98 -31.84 23.62
CA GLU A 20 -5.44 -32.01 23.54
C GLU A 20 -6.11 -30.84 22.82
N SER A 21 -5.61 -29.62 22.99
CA SER A 21 -6.11 -28.42 22.31
C SER A 21 -5.80 -28.43 20.81
N TYR A 22 -4.73 -29.13 20.40
CA TYR A 22 -4.30 -29.25 19.00
C TYR A 22 -4.10 -30.72 18.58
N PRO A 23 -5.17 -31.53 18.48
CA PRO A 23 -5.07 -32.97 18.29
C PRO A 23 -4.41 -33.37 16.97
N HIS A 24 -4.58 -32.56 15.91
CA HIS A 24 -3.96 -32.77 14.60
C HIS A 24 -2.49 -32.31 14.54
N LEU A 25 -1.99 -31.57 15.54
CA LEU A 25 -0.62 -31.02 15.56
C LEU A 25 0.30 -31.69 16.57
N GLN A 26 -0.15 -32.74 17.27
CA GLN A 26 0.61 -33.38 18.34
C GLN A 26 2.02 -33.79 17.90
N ALA A 27 2.15 -34.44 16.73
CA ALA A 27 3.44 -34.86 16.19
C ALA A 27 4.36 -33.66 15.88
N LYS A 28 3.80 -32.53 15.43
CA LYS A 28 4.56 -31.31 15.09
C LYS A 28 5.00 -30.57 16.35
N ILE A 29 4.14 -30.47 17.36
CA ILE A 29 4.46 -29.91 18.68
C ILE A 29 5.59 -30.72 19.35
N LEU A 30 5.48 -32.05 19.37
CA LEU A 30 6.51 -32.93 19.95
C LEU A 30 7.83 -32.84 19.20
N ARG A 31 7.79 -32.76 17.87
CA ARG A 31 9.00 -32.53 17.05
C ARG A 31 9.66 -31.20 17.38
N GLN A 32 8.89 -30.12 17.56
CA GLN A 32 9.43 -28.81 17.91
C GLN A 32 10.05 -28.82 19.33
N LEU A 33 9.42 -29.49 20.30
CA LEU A 33 9.99 -29.69 21.64
C LEU A 33 11.33 -30.45 21.59
N LEU A 34 11.41 -31.50 20.76
CA LEU A 34 12.64 -32.26 20.54
C LEU A 34 13.75 -31.38 19.93
N ILE A 35 13.43 -30.60 18.90
CA ILE A 35 14.38 -29.67 18.26
C ILE A 35 14.92 -28.68 19.30
N GLU A 36 14.06 -28.06 20.11
CA GLU A 36 14.47 -27.07 21.12
C GLU A 36 15.25 -27.70 22.28
N LEU A 37 14.94 -28.94 22.69
CA LEU A 37 15.74 -29.68 23.68
C LEU A 37 17.17 -29.89 23.19
N HIS A 38 17.32 -30.23 21.91
CA HIS A 38 18.62 -30.48 21.28
C HIS A 38 19.41 -29.19 21.05
N THR A 39 18.80 -28.19 20.42
CA THR A 39 19.48 -26.92 20.09
C THR A 39 19.84 -26.11 21.33
N ALA A 40 19.06 -26.21 22.41
CA ALA A 40 19.40 -25.59 23.70
C ALA A 40 20.45 -26.39 24.51
N GLY A 41 20.99 -27.49 23.95
CA GLY A 41 22.00 -28.34 24.58
C GLY A 41 21.51 -29.03 25.85
N LYS A 42 20.19 -29.20 26.04
CA LYS A 42 19.61 -29.79 27.26
C LYS A 42 19.60 -31.31 27.18
N VAL A 43 19.15 -31.85 26.06
CA VAL A 43 19.10 -33.29 25.80
C VAL A 43 19.35 -33.53 24.30
N SER A 44 20.29 -34.40 23.94
CA SER A 44 20.53 -34.72 22.52
C SER A 44 19.43 -35.61 21.94
N VAL A 45 19.16 -35.47 20.64
CA VAL A 45 18.23 -36.35 19.93
C VAL A 45 18.66 -37.81 20.09
N ASP A 46 19.94 -38.12 19.94
CA ASP A 46 20.48 -39.48 20.07
C ASP A 46 20.22 -40.11 21.44
N LYS A 47 20.25 -39.31 22.51
CA LYS A 47 19.95 -39.80 23.86
C LYS A 47 18.49 -40.24 23.98
N ILE A 48 17.56 -39.42 23.49
CA ILE A 48 16.12 -39.75 23.50
C ILE A 48 15.84 -40.98 22.62
N TYR A 49 16.47 -41.06 21.45
CA TYR A 49 16.32 -42.21 20.55
C TYR A 49 16.88 -43.50 21.17
N ARG A 50 18.02 -43.43 21.87
CA ARG A 50 18.62 -44.57 22.57
C ARG A 50 17.72 -45.07 23.70
N GLU A 51 17.23 -44.18 24.56
CA GLU A 51 16.34 -44.52 25.68
C GLU A 51 14.96 -45.03 25.21
N ALA A 52 14.48 -44.59 24.04
CA ALA A 52 13.27 -45.13 23.42
C ALA A 52 13.46 -46.56 22.90
N ARG A 53 14.70 -46.95 22.56
CA ARG A 53 15.08 -48.30 22.09
C ARG A 53 15.45 -49.26 23.23
N GLU A 54 15.73 -48.77 24.43
CA GLU A 54 16.09 -49.60 25.59
C GLU A 54 14.92 -50.51 26.03
N GLY A 55 15.04 -51.80 25.71
CA GLY A 55 14.03 -52.84 25.99
C GLY A 55 13.78 -53.86 24.87
N VAL A 56 14.52 -53.80 23.75
CA VAL A 56 14.45 -54.78 22.65
C VAL A 56 15.86 -55.30 22.36
N GLU A 57 15.99 -56.61 22.14
CA GLU A 57 17.25 -57.29 21.82
C GLU A 57 17.99 -56.61 20.67
N ARG A 58 19.32 -56.47 20.83
CA ARG A 58 20.22 -56.06 19.75
C ARG A 58 20.15 -57.09 18.64
N VAL A 59 19.73 -56.68 17.44
CA VAL A 59 20.25 -57.31 16.24
C VAL A 59 21.57 -56.59 15.94
N ASP A 60 22.67 -57.26 16.25
CA ASP A 60 24.01 -56.79 15.88
C ASP A 60 24.10 -56.72 14.35
N LEU A 61 24.25 -55.51 13.82
CA LEU A 61 24.69 -55.30 12.45
C LEU A 61 26.12 -54.76 12.50
N HIS A 62 27.06 -55.69 12.37
CA HIS A 62 28.41 -55.37 11.94
C HIS A 62 28.36 -54.87 10.49
N GLN A 63 28.96 -53.69 10.27
CA GLN A 63 29.84 -53.30 9.15
C GLN A 63 29.57 -51.89 8.61
N SER A 64 30.68 -51.18 8.46
CA SER A 64 30.83 -49.83 7.93
C SER A 64 30.66 -49.80 6.41
N ASP A 65 29.42 -49.75 5.94
CA ASP A 65 29.11 -49.43 4.54
C ASP A 65 28.23 -48.19 4.49
N HIS A 66 28.74 -47.11 3.88
CA HIS A 66 28.03 -45.83 3.74
C HIS A 66 26.77 -45.92 2.84
N ASN A 67 26.55 -47.07 2.18
CA ASN A 67 25.37 -47.34 1.35
C ASN A 67 24.28 -48.16 2.07
N VAL A 68 24.50 -48.61 3.31
CA VAL A 68 23.47 -49.27 4.12
C VAL A 68 22.74 -48.20 4.92
N GLY A 69 21.51 -47.86 4.50
CA GLY A 69 20.70 -46.88 5.22
C GLY A 69 20.37 -47.36 6.64
N GLU A 70 20.74 -46.61 7.68
CA GLU A 70 20.35 -46.84 9.09
C GLU A 70 18.85 -46.59 9.39
N ALA A 71 17.97 -46.68 8.39
CA ALA A 71 16.59 -46.21 8.47
C ALA A 71 15.61 -47.31 8.86
N THR A 72 15.74 -47.90 10.05
CA THR A 72 14.63 -48.67 10.64
C THR A 72 13.60 -47.67 11.19
N ARG A 73 12.43 -47.57 10.54
CA ARG A 73 11.29 -46.83 11.09
C ARG A 73 10.95 -47.42 12.46
N LEU A 74 11.03 -46.61 13.53
CA LEU A 74 10.69 -47.05 14.89
C LEU A 74 9.26 -47.66 14.91
N PRO A 75 9.08 -48.88 15.45
CA PRO A 75 7.77 -49.45 15.76
C PRO A 75 6.87 -48.47 16.53
N THR A 76 5.56 -48.65 16.41
CA THR A 76 4.56 -47.74 17.02
C THR A 76 4.76 -47.57 18.53
N GLU A 77 5.08 -48.64 19.23
CA GLU A 77 5.35 -48.64 20.68
C GLU A 77 6.57 -47.80 21.05
N GLN A 78 7.67 -47.93 20.28
CA GLN A 78 8.88 -47.14 20.48
C GLN A 78 8.65 -45.65 20.18
N ARG A 79 7.79 -45.32 19.21
CA ARG A 79 7.38 -43.94 18.93
C ARG A 79 6.54 -43.33 20.06
N GLN A 80 5.63 -44.10 20.65
CA GLN A 80 4.88 -43.65 21.83
C GLN A 80 5.80 -43.41 23.03
N ARG A 81 6.75 -44.33 23.26
CA ARG A 81 7.75 -44.17 24.31
C ARG A 81 8.64 -42.95 24.08
N MET A 82 9.07 -42.69 22.85
CA MET A 82 9.80 -41.49 22.46
C MET A 82 8.99 -40.21 22.74
N ASN A 83 7.71 -40.18 22.37
CA ASN A 83 6.83 -39.04 22.64
C ASN A 83 6.71 -38.76 24.15
N GLU A 84 6.54 -39.80 24.97
CA GLU A 84 6.52 -39.69 26.44
C GLU A 84 7.85 -39.22 27.03
N LEU A 85 8.98 -39.63 26.45
CA LEU A 85 10.31 -39.14 26.83
C LEU A 85 10.47 -37.65 26.49
N ILE A 86 10.04 -37.22 25.29
CA ILE A 86 10.08 -35.80 24.88
C ILE A 86 9.26 -34.95 25.85
N ILE A 87 8.04 -35.37 26.21
CA ILE A 87 7.18 -34.65 27.16
C ILE A 87 7.86 -34.54 28.52
N ARG A 88 8.42 -35.65 29.03
CA ARG A 88 9.12 -35.67 30.33
C ARG A 88 10.35 -34.77 30.33
N TYR A 89 11.22 -34.87 29.32
CA TYR A 89 12.42 -34.04 29.23
C TYR A 89 12.08 -32.56 29.05
N ALA A 90 11.10 -32.22 28.22
CA ALA A 90 10.61 -30.86 28.09
C ALA A 90 10.08 -30.33 29.43
N ALA A 91 9.27 -31.12 30.15
CA ALA A 91 8.76 -30.75 31.47
C ALA A 91 9.85 -30.62 32.54
N GLN A 92 10.99 -31.30 32.40
CA GLN A 92 12.13 -31.15 33.31
C GLN A 92 12.92 -29.88 33.04
N HIS A 93 13.26 -29.63 31.78
CA HIS A 93 14.22 -28.61 31.36
C HIS A 93 13.61 -27.25 31.02
N PHE A 94 12.31 -27.19 30.71
CA PHE A 94 11.63 -25.94 30.36
C PHE A 94 10.62 -25.50 31.41
N THR A 95 10.55 -24.19 31.62
CA THR A 95 9.48 -23.55 32.41
C THR A 95 8.16 -23.58 31.65
N ARG A 96 7.04 -23.34 32.35
CA ARG A 96 5.71 -23.26 31.72
C ARG A 96 5.67 -22.24 30.57
N LYS A 97 6.23 -21.05 30.81
CA LYS A 97 6.34 -19.98 29.80
C LYS A 97 7.17 -20.42 28.59
N GLN A 98 8.25 -21.16 28.77
CA GLN A 98 9.05 -21.69 27.65
C GLN A 98 8.28 -22.75 26.86
N ILE A 99 7.54 -23.64 27.53
CA ILE A 99 6.68 -24.63 26.88
C ILE A 99 5.63 -23.93 26.01
N ASP A 100 4.93 -22.92 26.55
CA ASP A 100 3.94 -22.13 25.80
C ASP A 100 4.54 -21.55 24.53
N LYS A 101 5.74 -20.95 24.61
CA LYS A 101 6.46 -20.41 23.44
C LYS A 101 6.73 -21.48 22.39
N ILE A 102 7.19 -22.65 22.79
CA ILE A 102 7.57 -23.73 21.87
C ILE A 102 6.32 -24.29 21.17
N VAL A 103 5.23 -24.49 21.92
CA VAL A 103 3.94 -24.95 21.38
C VAL A 103 3.38 -23.91 20.41
N HIS A 104 3.32 -22.63 20.81
CA HIS A 104 2.81 -21.56 19.96
C HIS A 104 3.63 -21.41 18.67
N LEU A 105 4.96 -21.58 18.74
CA LEU A 105 5.81 -21.59 17.54
C LEU A 105 5.49 -22.77 16.61
N ALA A 106 5.27 -23.97 17.15
CA ALA A 106 4.88 -25.14 16.35
C ALA A 106 3.54 -24.95 15.65
N VAL A 107 2.53 -24.41 16.37
CA VAL A 107 1.22 -24.09 15.80
C VAL A 107 1.36 -23.01 14.73
N ARG A 108 2.11 -21.94 15.01
CA ARG A 108 2.31 -20.84 14.05
C ARG A 108 3.02 -21.29 12.78
N ARG A 109 4.02 -22.18 12.88
CA ARG A 109 4.69 -22.79 11.72
C ARG A 109 3.72 -23.61 10.87
N GLU A 110 2.76 -24.28 11.48
CA GLU A 110 1.77 -25.03 10.71
C GLU A 110 0.89 -24.12 9.86
N PHE A 111 0.33 -23.09 10.47
CA PHE A 111 -0.52 -22.16 9.74
C PHE A 111 0.28 -21.35 8.71
N ALA A 112 1.55 -21.07 8.99
CA ALA A 112 2.47 -20.48 8.03
C ALA A 112 2.68 -21.39 6.81
N GLN A 113 2.92 -22.68 7.03
CA GLN A 113 3.06 -23.67 5.96
C GLN A 113 1.76 -23.81 5.17
N ALA A 114 0.62 -23.91 5.85
CA ALA A 114 -0.67 -23.98 5.18
C ALA A 114 -0.91 -22.74 4.30
N LEU A 115 -0.66 -21.54 4.83
CA LEU A 115 -0.76 -20.29 4.09
C LEU A 115 0.16 -20.29 2.85
N GLU A 116 1.39 -20.76 3.00
CA GLU A 116 2.34 -20.90 1.89
C GLU A 116 1.87 -21.91 0.84
N ASP A 117 1.37 -23.07 1.27
CA ASP A 117 0.85 -24.12 0.39
C ASP A 117 -0.33 -23.58 -0.43
N PHE A 118 -1.30 -22.92 0.23
CA PHE A 118 -2.42 -22.25 -0.44
C PHE A 118 -1.96 -21.14 -1.39
N ALA A 119 -0.99 -20.34 -1.00
CA ALA A 119 -0.45 -19.27 -1.84
C ALA A 119 0.40 -19.80 -3.02
N ASN A 120 0.79 -21.07 -3.00
CA ASN A 120 1.46 -21.73 -4.12
C ASN A 120 0.51 -22.51 -5.03
N LEU A 121 -0.76 -22.67 -4.64
CA LEU A 121 -1.77 -23.23 -5.53
C LEU A 121 -2.00 -22.31 -6.74
N PRO A 122 -2.08 -22.88 -7.96
CA PRO A 122 -2.44 -22.10 -9.13
C PRO A 122 -3.88 -21.58 -8.96
N ASN A 123 -4.10 -20.30 -9.26
CA ASN A 123 -5.42 -19.66 -9.27
C ASN A 123 -6.19 -19.74 -7.94
N VAL A 124 -5.50 -19.72 -6.79
CA VAL A 124 -6.14 -19.54 -5.49
C VAL A 124 -6.93 -18.22 -5.49
N SER A 125 -8.20 -18.27 -5.08
CA SER A 125 -9.02 -17.05 -5.04
C SER A 125 -8.51 -16.10 -3.96
N PHE A 126 -8.67 -14.80 -4.22
CA PHE A 126 -8.31 -13.75 -3.29
C PHE A 126 -8.95 -13.98 -1.92
N ASP A 127 -10.23 -14.32 -1.88
CA ASP A 127 -11.01 -14.46 -0.64
C ASP A 127 -10.56 -15.68 0.18
N LEU A 128 -10.24 -16.80 -0.48
CA LEU A 128 -9.73 -17.99 0.21
C LEU A 128 -8.34 -17.73 0.82
N LEU A 129 -7.46 -17.07 0.06
CA LEU A 129 -6.14 -16.70 0.59
C LEU A 129 -6.26 -15.68 1.72
N ALA A 130 -7.21 -14.74 1.61
CA ALA A 130 -7.50 -13.77 2.65
C ALA A 130 -8.03 -14.43 3.93
N GLU A 131 -8.90 -15.43 3.82
CA GLU A 131 -9.38 -16.24 4.96
C GLU A 131 -8.20 -16.94 5.66
N LYS A 132 -7.33 -17.63 4.90
CA LYS A 132 -6.15 -18.29 5.46
C LYS A 132 -5.18 -17.33 6.12
N LEU A 133 -5.03 -16.13 5.57
CA LEU A 133 -4.24 -15.08 6.21
C LEU A 133 -4.86 -14.61 7.53
N ARG A 134 -6.19 -14.41 7.58
CA ARG A 134 -6.89 -14.04 8.81
C ARG A 134 -6.75 -15.11 9.88
N GLU A 135 -6.90 -16.38 9.53
CA GLU A 135 -6.65 -17.52 10.43
C GLU A 135 -5.23 -17.47 11.00
N PHE A 136 -4.22 -17.25 10.16
CA PHE A 136 -2.82 -17.12 10.59
C PHE A 136 -2.60 -15.94 11.54
N LEU A 137 -3.23 -14.79 11.29
CA LEU A 137 -3.07 -13.56 12.08
C LEU A 137 -3.83 -13.59 13.41
N GLN A 138 -4.87 -14.42 13.55
CA GLN A 138 -5.62 -14.60 14.81
C GLN A 138 -4.87 -15.46 15.83
N LEU A 139 -3.80 -16.14 15.43
CA LEU A 139 -2.98 -16.94 16.34
C LEU A 139 -2.34 -16.04 17.42
N PRO A 140 -2.20 -16.53 18.67
CA PRO A 140 -1.51 -15.81 19.72
C PRO A 140 -0.12 -15.34 19.25
N GLU A 141 0.27 -14.11 19.61
CA GLU A 141 1.61 -13.62 19.30
C GLU A 141 2.65 -14.60 19.89
N ALA A 142 3.42 -15.22 18.99
CA ALA A 142 4.56 -15.99 19.40
C ALA A 142 5.68 -15.00 19.76
N GLU A 143 6.23 -15.07 20.97
CA GLU A 143 7.39 -14.24 21.35
C GLU A 143 8.60 -14.47 20.43
N LYS A 144 8.66 -15.61 19.71
CA LYS A 144 9.62 -15.84 18.62
C LYS A 144 8.93 -15.63 17.25
N PRO A 145 9.47 -14.78 16.36
CA PRO A 145 8.96 -14.65 14.99
C PRO A 145 9.21 -15.93 14.18
N LEU A 146 8.48 -16.09 13.08
CA LEU A 146 8.80 -17.10 12.07
C LEU A 146 10.25 -16.90 11.59
N PRO A 147 10.96 -17.99 11.20
CA PRO A 147 12.25 -17.88 10.53
C PRO A 147 12.19 -16.94 9.33
N ALA A 148 13.27 -16.19 9.10
CA ALA A 148 13.31 -15.17 8.06
C ALA A 148 13.05 -15.74 6.65
N SER A 149 13.53 -16.96 6.38
CA SER A 149 13.30 -17.66 5.09
C SER A 149 11.83 -18.01 4.87
N GLU A 150 11.18 -18.61 5.85
CA GLU A 150 9.74 -18.96 5.81
C GLU A 150 8.88 -17.68 5.64
N ALA A 151 9.19 -16.64 6.42
CA ALA A 151 8.49 -15.36 6.31
C ALA A 151 8.69 -14.70 4.93
N MET A 152 9.86 -14.85 4.32
CA MET A 152 10.16 -14.28 3.00
C MET A 152 9.35 -14.95 1.89
N GLY A 153 9.24 -16.28 1.91
CA GLY A 153 8.43 -17.04 0.95
C GLY A 153 6.96 -16.64 1.00
N ILE A 154 6.40 -16.58 2.21
CA ILE A 154 5.02 -16.13 2.43
C ILE A 154 4.81 -14.70 1.94
N ARG A 155 5.70 -13.76 2.31
CA ARG A 155 5.58 -12.36 1.84
C ARG A 155 5.58 -12.27 0.32
N ALA A 156 6.52 -12.94 -0.35
CA ALA A 156 6.58 -12.94 -1.81
C ALA A 156 5.29 -13.50 -2.43
N ALA A 157 4.74 -14.58 -1.85
CA ALA A 157 3.49 -15.17 -2.32
C ALA A 157 2.28 -14.24 -2.11
N LEU A 158 2.16 -13.60 -0.95
CA LEU A 158 1.08 -12.63 -0.67
C LEU A 158 1.16 -11.39 -1.57
N ILE A 159 2.37 -10.87 -1.84
CA ILE A 159 2.56 -9.73 -2.77
C ILE A 159 2.06 -10.12 -4.16
N ARG A 160 2.48 -11.29 -4.65
CA ARG A 160 2.10 -11.82 -5.97
C ARG A 160 0.60 -11.95 -6.15
N HIS A 161 -0.13 -12.36 -5.11
CA HIS A 161 -1.59 -12.56 -5.21
C HIS A 161 -2.41 -11.30 -4.98
N PHE A 162 -2.01 -10.45 -4.05
CA PHE A 162 -2.82 -9.30 -3.65
C PHE A 162 -2.41 -7.98 -4.33
N ILE A 163 -1.13 -7.82 -4.64
CA ILE A 163 -0.56 -6.53 -5.02
C ILE A 163 -0.08 -6.50 -6.46
N SER A 164 0.95 -7.29 -6.79
CA SER A 164 1.62 -7.26 -8.09
C SER A 164 2.38 -8.55 -8.35
N ASP A 165 2.36 -9.03 -9.59
CA ASP A 165 3.15 -10.15 -10.10
C ASP A 165 4.49 -9.74 -10.74
N GLN A 166 4.81 -8.45 -10.76
CA GLN A 166 6.08 -7.94 -11.31
C GLN A 166 7.26 -8.38 -10.43
N LEU A 167 8.23 -9.09 -11.01
CA LEU A 167 9.33 -9.71 -10.27
C LEU A 167 10.23 -8.68 -9.58
N GLU A 168 10.48 -7.55 -10.23
CA GLU A 168 11.26 -6.43 -9.71
C GLU A 168 10.54 -5.79 -8.50
N PHE A 169 9.22 -5.61 -8.59
CA PHE A 169 8.42 -5.10 -7.48
C PHE A 169 8.44 -6.06 -6.30
N ILE A 170 8.17 -7.36 -6.53
CA ILE A 170 8.22 -8.41 -5.51
C ILE A 170 9.62 -8.46 -4.87
N GLY A 171 10.66 -8.32 -5.69
CA GLY A 171 12.07 -8.34 -5.28
C GLY A 171 12.38 -7.32 -4.19
N ILE A 172 11.80 -6.12 -4.27
CA ILE A 172 11.97 -5.05 -3.26
C ILE A 172 10.93 -5.21 -2.14
N ALA A 173 9.66 -5.36 -2.50
CA ALA A 173 8.54 -5.27 -1.58
C ALA A 173 8.55 -6.35 -0.49
N LYS A 174 9.07 -7.55 -0.77
CA LYS A 174 9.18 -8.64 0.22
C LYS A 174 10.08 -8.31 1.42
N HIS A 175 10.99 -7.34 1.27
CA HIS A 175 11.88 -6.89 2.34
C HIS A 175 11.21 -5.86 3.27
N HIS A 176 10.19 -5.14 2.79
CA HIS A 176 9.53 -4.04 3.52
C HIS A 176 8.09 -4.35 3.97
N LEU A 177 7.36 -5.17 3.22
CA LEU A 177 6.01 -5.59 3.61
C LEU A 177 6.07 -6.74 4.60
N ARG A 178 5.36 -6.61 5.71
CA ARG A 178 5.14 -7.68 6.69
C ARG A 178 3.83 -8.38 6.39
N ILE A 179 3.69 -9.62 6.84
CA ILE A 179 2.48 -10.45 6.65
C ILE A 179 1.22 -9.74 7.18
N MET A 180 1.33 -8.97 8.26
CA MET A 180 0.21 -8.21 8.83
C MET A 180 -0.21 -6.99 7.99
N ASP A 181 0.67 -6.46 7.14
CA ASP A 181 0.39 -5.25 6.36
C ASP A 181 -0.62 -5.51 5.22
N PHE A 182 -0.93 -6.78 4.92
CA PHE A 182 -1.94 -7.18 3.94
C PHE A 182 -3.37 -7.15 4.49
N LEU A 183 -3.56 -7.20 5.81
CA LEU A 183 -4.90 -7.23 6.41
C LEU A 183 -5.72 -5.96 6.09
N PRO A 184 -5.17 -4.73 6.18
CA PRO A 184 -5.89 -3.54 5.74
C PRO A 184 -6.23 -3.53 4.24
N ILE A 185 -5.36 -4.11 3.40
CA ILE A 185 -5.58 -4.23 1.96
C ILE A 185 -6.79 -5.14 1.70
N ILE A 186 -6.77 -6.33 2.29
CA ILE A 186 -7.84 -7.32 2.18
C ILE A 186 -9.19 -6.75 2.64
N ASN A 187 -9.22 -6.10 3.80
CA ASN A 187 -10.46 -5.61 4.39
C ASN A 187 -11.11 -4.48 3.57
N ARG A 188 -10.32 -3.73 2.81
CA ARG A 188 -10.79 -2.64 1.94
C ARG A 188 -10.70 -2.97 0.46
N SER A 189 -10.59 -4.26 0.11
CA SER A 189 -10.61 -4.73 -1.27
C SER A 189 -12.04 -5.08 -1.70
N ILE A 190 -12.40 -4.69 -2.92
CA ILE A 190 -13.71 -4.98 -3.54
C ILE A 190 -13.45 -5.70 -4.85
N GLY A 191 -14.09 -6.84 -5.05
CA GLY A 191 -13.99 -7.63 -6.27
C GLY A 191 -14.79 -8.94 -6.16
N PRO A 192 -14.79 -9.76 -7.22
CA PRO A 192 -15.63 -10.96 -7.31
C PRO A 192 -15.18 -12.05 -6.33
N ARG A 193 -16.07 -12.78 -5.67
CA ARG A 193 -15.67 -13.73 -4.59
C ARG A 193 -14.63 -14.79 -5.00
N HIS A 194 -14.72 -15.29 -6.22
CA HIS A 194 -13.81 -16.30 -6.76
C HIS A 194 -12.69 -15.73 -7.65
N GLY A 195 -12.54 -14.41 -7.65
CA GLY A 195 -11.57 -13.73 -8.49
C GLY A 195 -10.14 -13.77 -7.94
N ILE A 196 -9.19 -13.57 -8.85
CA ILE A 196 -7.73 -13.60 -8.61
C ILE A 196 -7.07 -12.24 -8.93
N GLY A 197 -7.86 -11.17 -9.00
CA GLY A 197 -7.40 -9.84 -9.35
C GLY A 197 -6.58 -9.18 -8.25
N LYS A 198 -5.76 -8.20 -8.66
CA LYS A 198 -4.85 -7.46 -7.78
C LYS A 198 -5.30 -6.02 -7.62
N ILE A 199 -4.76 -5.30 -6.64
CA ILE A 199 -5.10 -3.88 -6.39
C ILE A 199 -4.45 -2.88 -7.38
N GLY A 200 -3.49 -3.34 -8.19
CA GLY A 200 -2.86 -2.55 -9.24
C GLY A 200 -1.67 -1.69 -8.80
N GLY A 201 -0.94 -1.14 -9.78
CA GLY A 201 0.39 -0.56 -9.59
C GLY A 201 0.43 0.75 -8.81
N LYS A 202 -0.60 1.60 -8.91
CA LYS A 202 -0.67 2.88 -8.16
C LYS A 202 -0.77 2.62 -6.67
N ALA A 203 -1.68 1.72 -6.29
CA ALA A 203 -1.85 1.28 -4.93
C ALA A 203 -0.60 0.55 -4.42
N ALA A 204 -0.02 -0.33 -5.24
CA ALA A 204 1.21 -1.06 -4.94
C ALA A 204 2.38 -0.14 -4.59
N GLY A 205 2.68 0.82 -5.48
CA GLY A 205 3.77 1.79 -5.28
C GLY A 205 3.54 2.68 -4.06
N MET A 206 2.30 3.13 -3.83
CA MET A 206 1.96 3.94 -2.65
C MET A 206 2.19 3.17 -1.34
N LEU A 207 1.71 1.92 -1.26
CA LEU A 207 1.86 1.08 -0.07
C LEU A 207 3.32 0.76 0.21
N LEU A 208 4.09 0.41 -0.83
CA LEU A 208 5.52 0.14 -0.71
C LEU A 208 6.29 1.38 -0.24
N ALA A 209 6.05 2.53 -0.87
CA ALA A 209 6.68 3.79 -0.50
C ALA A 209 6.40 4.15 0.96
N TYR A 210 5.15 4.02 1.42
CA TYR A 210 4.81 4.27 2.82
C TYR A 210 5.54 3.34 3.78
N ARG A 211 5.66 2.05 3.47
CA ARG A 211 6.41 1.10 4.30
C ARG A 211 7.89 1.46 4.40
N ILE A 212 8.54 1.75 3.26
CA ILE A 212 9.95 2.16 3.19
C ILE A 212 10.19 3.42 4.04
N LEU A 213 9.31 4.42 3.94
CA LEU A 213 9.43 5.67 4.66
C LEU A 213 9.12 5.53 6.15
N ASN A 214 8.13 4.71 6.51
CA ASN A 214 7.74 4.49 7.91
C ASN A 214 8.79 3.66 8.67
N GLU A 215 9.62 2.89 7.97
CA GLU A 215 10.75 2.15 8.54
C GLU A 215 12.01 2.99 8.71
N ALA A 216 12.07 4.19 8.09
CA ALA A 216 13.23 5.08 8.13
C ALA A 216 13.21 5.96 9.40
N PRO A 217 14.11 5.77 10.38
CA PRO A 217 14.12 6.55 11.62
C PRO A 217 14.33 8.04 11.38
N GLU A 218 15.08 8.40 10.34
CA GLU A 218 15.39 9.78 10.00
C GLU A 218 14.18 10.57 9.51
N ILE A 219 13.13 9.89 9.03
CA ILE A 219 11.88 10.48 8.53
C ILE A 219 10.85 10.62 9.66
N ASN A 220 10.88 9.72 10.64
CA ASN A 220 9.90 9.62 11.72
C ASN A 220 10.43 10.16 13.06
N LYS A 221 11.31 11.18 13.01
CA LYS A 221 11.85 11.82 14.20
C LYS A 221 10.75 12.56 14.99
N PRO A 222 10.82 12.57 16.34
CA PRO A 222 9.94 13.39 17.15
C PRO A 222 10.00 14.87 16.72
N GLY A 223 8.84 15.51 16.57
CA GLY A 223 8.73 16.91 16.11
C GLY A 223 8.50 17.08 14.61
N CYS A 224 8.66 16.03 13.80
CA CYS A 224 8.28 16.05 12.39
C CYS A 224 6.77 15.75 12.23
N LEU A 225 6.11 16.36 11.24
CA LEU A 225 4.72 15.99 10.84
C LEU A 225 4.63 14.47 10.57
N PRO A 226 3.58 13.77 11.00
CA PRO A 226 3.46 12.34 10.76
C PRO A 226 3.26 12.04 9.26
N LEU A 227 3.86 10.94 8.79
CA LEU A 227 3.55 10.39 7.47
C LEU A 227 2.21 9.64 7.55
N ALA A 228 1.34 9.83 6.56
CA ALA A 228 0.05 9.15 6.50
C ALA A 228 -0.33 8.80 5.06
N ILE A 229 -1.07 7.70 4.88
CA ILE A 229 -1.81 7.41 3.66
C ILE A 229 -3.30 7.73 3.94
N PRO A 230 -4.05 8.34 3.01
CA PRO A 230 -5.49 8.53 3.15
C PRO A 230 -6.22 7.19 3.24
N ASP A 231 -7.41 7.17 3.85
CA ASP A 231 -8.26 5.97 3.76
C ASP A 231 -8.50 5.60 2.30
N SER A 232 -8.18 4.35 1.97
CA SER A 232 -8.05 3.84 0.61
C SER A 232 -8.79 2.52 0.48
N TYR A 233 -9.57 2.40 -0.59
CA TYR A 233 -10.29 1.21 -0.99
C TYR A 233 -9.80 0.78 -2.38
N TYR A 234 -9.74 -0.52 -2.60
CA TYR A 234 -9.09 -1.11 -3.76
C TYR A 234 -10.07 -1.97 -4.54
N LEU A 235 -10.44 -1.55 -5.74
CA LEU A 235 -11.17 -2.38 -6.67
C LEU A 235 -10.15 -3.23 -7.41
N ARG A 236 -10.34 -4.54 -7.33
CA ARG A 236 -9.43 -5.51 -7.92
C ARG A 236 -9.57 -5.55 -9.44
N SER A 237 -8.47 -5.89 -10.10
CA SER A 237 -8.38 -5.88 -11.56
C SER A 237 -9.25 -6.91 -12.30
N ASP A 238 -9.71 -7.95 -11.60
CA ASP A 238 -10.65 -8.95 -12.11
C ASP A 238 -12.08 -8.40 -12.23
N LEU A 239 -12.45 -7.42 -11.40
CA LEU A 239 -13.73 -6.72 -11.52
C LEU A 239 -13.84 -5.97 -12.86
N TYR A 240 -12.74 -5.38 -13.35
CA TYR A 240 -12.70 -4.76 -14.67
C TYR A 240 -13.03 -5.77 -15.77
N GLN A 241 -12.43 -6.97 -15.72
CA GLN A 241 -12.66 -8.02 -16.71
C GLN A 241 -14.10 -8.50 -16.69
N GLN A 242 -14.66 -8.75 -15.50
CA GLN A 242 -16.06 -9.13 -15.34
C GLN A 242 -16.98 -8.04 -15.89
N PHE A 243 -16.74 -6.78 -15.54
CA PHE A 243 -17.54 -5.63 -16.01
C PHE A 243 -17.55 -5.53 -17.53
N VAL A 244 -16.40 -5.64 -18.19
CA VAL A 244 -16.32 -5.59 -19.66
C VAL A 244 -17.03 -6.78 -20.29
N GLN A 245 -16.87 -7.98 -19.73
CA GLN A 245 -17.45 -9.21 -20.27
C GLN A 245 -18.98 -9.21 -20.15
N GLU A 246 -19.53 -8.92 -18.98
CA GLU A 246 -20.98 -8.97 -18.72
C GLU A 246 -21.75 -7.91 -19.51
N ASN A 247 -21.13 -6.76 -19.78
CA ASN A 247 -21.74 -5.68 -20.57
C ASN A 247 -21.43 -5.77 -22.07
N GLY A 248 -20.74 -6.82 -22.55
CA GLY A 248 -20.42 -6.98 -23.97
C GLY A 248 -19.47 -5.91 -24.54
N LEU A 249 -18.69 -5.24 -23.68
CA LEU A 249 -17.83 -4.11 -24.04
C LEU A 249 -16.52 -4.53 -24.73
N MET A 250 -16.27 -5.84 -24.85
CA MET A 250 -15.15 -6.43 -25.59
C MET A 250 -15.07 -5.94 -27.04
N ILE A 251 -16.19 -5.50 -27.61
CA ILE A 251 -16.27 -4.91 -28.96
C ILE A 251 -15.34 -3.70 -29.15
N PHE A 252 -14.93 -3.02 -28.07
CA PHE A 252 -14.06 -1.85 -28.13
C PHE A 252 -12.57 -2.17 -27.92
N TYR A 253 -12.18 -3.45 -27.80
CA TYR A 253 -10.78 -3.81 -27.56
C TYR A 253 -9.87 -3.56 -28.77
N ASP A 254 -10.43 -3.51 -29.97
CA ASP A 254 -9.69 -3.18 -31.20
C ASP A 254 -9.36 -1.68 -31.31
N GLN A 255 -9.95 -0.83 -30.46
CA GLN A 255 -9.68 0.61 -30.37
C GLN A 255 -8.18 0.91 -30.30
N LYS A 256 -7.44 0.05 -29.60
CA LYS A 256 -5.99 0.17 -29.42
C LYS A 256 -5.18 -0.01 -30.71
N TYR A 257 -5.78 -0.48 -31.80
CA TYR A 257 -5.18 -0.65 -33.13
C TYR A 257 -5.56 0.44 -34.14
N LYS A 258 -6.57 1.28 -33.83
CA LYS A 258 -7.04 2.35 -34.71
C LYS A 258 -6.10 3.57 -34.75
N PRO A 259 -6.07 4.37 -35.82
CA PRO A 259 -5.38 5.66 -35.83
C PRO A 259 -5.82 6.56 -34.66
N LEU A 260 -4.89 7.32 -34.05
CA LEU A 260 -5.20 8.13 -32.85
C LEU A 260 -6.31 9.16 -33.06
N GLU A 261 -6.44 9.70 -34.27
CA GLU A 261 -7.53 10.64 -34.61
C GLU A 261 -8.90 9.98 -34.55
N GLU A 262 -9.02 8.73 -34.99
CA GLU A 262 -10.25 7.94 -34.88
C GLU A 262 -10.55 7.62 -33.41
N VAL A 263 -9.52 7.23 -32.65
CA VAL A 263 -9.64 7.01 -31.20
C VAL A 263 -10.19 8.24 -30.50
N ARG A 264 -9.64 9.42 -30.77
CA ARG A 264 -10.10 10.70 -30.19
C ARG A 264 -11.56 10.99 -30.54
N LYS A 265 -11.99 10.68 -31.76
CA LYS A 265 -13.35 10.92 -32.24
C LYS A 265 -14.39 10.01 -31.59
N GLU A 266 -14.06 8.73 -31.41
CA GLU A 266 -14.98 7.72 -30.87
C GLU A 266 -15.01 7.66 -29.34
N TYR A 267 -13.90 8.02 -28.68
CA TYR A 267 -13.75 7.92 -27.23
C TYR A 267 -14.88 8.56 -26.41
N PRO A 268 -15.42 9.76 -26.76
CA PRO A 268 -16.55 10.34 -26.03
C PRO A 268 -17.78 9.43 -25.99
N VAL A 269 -18.06 8.70 -27.07
CA VAL A 269 -19.20 7.76 -27.14
C VAL A 269 -18.91 6.52 -26.30
N ILE A 270 -17.72 5.94 -26.42
CA ILE A 270 -17.28 4.79 -25.62
C ILE A 270 -17.39 5.10 -24.13
N LYS A 271 -16.93 6.29 -23.72
CA LYS A 271 -17.01 6.76 -22.34
C LYS A 271 -18.45 6.81 -21.81
N GLU A 272 -19.41 7.33 -22.58
CA GLU A 272 -20.81 7.33 -22.16
C GLU A 272 -21.42 5.92 -22.14
N ILE A 273 -21.04 5.03 -23.06
CA ILE A 273 -21.49 3.61 -23.02
C ILE A 273 -21.02 2.94 -21.73
N PHE A 274 -19.75 3.09 -21.36
CA PHE A 274 -19.21 2.55 -20.10
C PHE A 274 -19.95 3.12 -18.89
N LYS A 275 -20.17 4.43 -18.83
CA LYS A 275 -20.87 5.09 -17.70
C LYS A 275 -22.30 4.58 -17.48
N ASN A 276 -22.96 4.09 -18.53
CA ASN A 276 -24.32 3.55 -18.47
C ASN A 276 -24.36 2.01 -18.44
N SER A 277 -23.21 1.36 -18.27
CA SER A 277 -23.10 -0.10 -18.12
C SER A 277 -23.27 -0.51 -16.66
N GLU A 278 -23.74 -1.73 -16.42
CA GLU A 278 -24.13 -2.20 -15.09
C GLU A 278 -22.98 -2.89 -14.37
N PHE A 279 -22.91 -2.71 -13.05
CA PHE A 279 -22.06 -3.50 -12.17
C PHE A 279 -22.86 -4.64 -11.54
N PRO A 280 -22.22 -5.77 -11.19
CA PRO A 280 -22.90 -6.85 -10.47
C PRO A 280 -23.54 -6.33 -9.17
N PRO A 281 -24.75 -6.78 -8.80
CA PRO A 281 -25.44 -6.30 -7.60
C PRO A 281 -24.60 -6.40 -6.32
N GLU A 282 -23.84 -7.49 -6.16
CA GLU A 282 -22.95 -7.67 -5.01
C GLU A 282 -21.88 -6.57 -4.91
N ILE A 283 -21.40 -6.03 -6.04
CA ILE A 283 -20.40 -4.97 -6.08
C ILE A 283 -21.05 -3.62 -5.74
N VAL A 284 -22.26 -3.38 -6.24
CA VAL A 284 -23.05 -2.19 -5.92
C VAL A 284 -23.34 -2.12 -4.42
N ASP A 285 -23.67 -3.24 -3.78
CA ASP A 285 -23.86 -3.30 -2.33
C ASP A 285 -22.58 -2.96 -1.57
N ARG A 286 -21.42 -3.46 -2.02
CA ARG A 286 -20.11 -3.09 -1.45
C ARG A 286 -19.76 -1.61 -1.64
N PHE A 287 -20.17 -0.98 -2.75
CA PHE A 287 -20.04 0.47 -2.94
C PHE A 287 -20.95 1.25 -1.97
N ARG A 288 -22.15 0.75 -1.70
CA ARG A 288 -23.05 1.35 -0.71
C ARG A 288 -22.43 1.29 0.69
N GLU A 289 -21.93 0.13 1.11
CA GLU A 289 -21.23 -0.04 2.40
C GLU A 289 -20.03 0.89 2.53
N LEU A 290 -19.22 1.04 1.46
CA LEU A 290 -18.10 1.99 1.42
C LEU A 290 -18.58 3.43 1.65
N LEU A 291 -19.65 3.85 0.96
CA LEU A 291 -20.18 5.21 1.08
C LEU A 291 -20.81 5.49 2.44
N GLU A 292 -21.37 4.47 3.09
CA GLU A 292 -21.84 4.54 4.48
C GLU A 292 -20.67 4.71 5.46
N GLU A 293 -19.59 3.93 5.31
CA GLU A 293 -18.38 4.04 6.15
C GLU A 293 -17.71 5.41 5.99
N VAL A 294 -17.57 5.89 4.75
CA VAL A 294 -16.91 7.16 4.43
C VAL A 294 -17.75 8.37 4.86
N GLY A 295 -19.08 8.24 4.92
CA GLY A 295 -19.99 9.36 5.08
C GLY A 295 -19.88 10.35 3.91
N THR A 296 -20.13 11.63 4.15
CA THR A 296 -20.12 12.69 3.11
C THR A 296 -18.73 13.27 2.82
N HIS A 297 -17.65 12.56 3.16
CA HIS A 297 -16.29 13.05 2.92
C HIS A 297 -15.95 12.98 1.41
N PRO A 298 -15.36 14.01 0.78
CA PRO A 298 -15.02 13.95 -0.64
C PRO A 298 -14.07 12.80 -1.00
N LEU A 299 -14.32 12.15 -2.13
CA LEU A 299 -13.59 10.99 -2.64
C LEU A 299 -12.85 11.33 -3.94
N ILE A 300 -11.82 10.56 -4.25
CA ILE A 300 -11.18 10.52 -5.56
C ILE A 300 -11.11 9.06 -6.04
N VAL A 301 -11.56 8.83 -7.27
CA VAL A 301 -11.51 7.53 -7.95
C VAL A 301 -10.37 7.58 -8.95
N ARG A 302 -9.36 6.71 -8.79
CA ARG A 302 -8.10 6.78 -9.55
C ARG A 302 -7.85 5.46 -10.25
N SER A 303 -7.40 5.50 -11.50
CA SER A 303 -6.83 4.31 -12.15
C SER A 303 -5.72 3.68 -11.28
N SER A 304 -5.59 2.37 -11.33
CA SER A 304 -4.46 1.64 -10.74
C SER A 304 -4.14 0.49 -11.71
N SER A 305 -3.59 0.82 -12.88
CA SER A 305 -3.26 -0.20 -13.89
C SER A 305 -2.15 -1.12 -13.36
N LEU A 306 -2.17 -2.40 -13.73
CA LEU A 306 -1.08 -3.34 -13.45
C LEU A 306 0.20 -3.02 -14.24
N LEU A 307 0.16 -2.03 -15.13
CA LEU A 307 1.34 -1.54 -15.83
C LEU A 307 2.05 -0.40 -15.08
N GLU A 308 1.41 0.23 -14.08
CA GLU A 308 1.97 1.41 -13.41
C GLU A 308 3.19 1.10 -12.51
N ASP A 309 3.37 -0.16 -12.12
CA ASP A 309 4.48 -0.65 -11.30
C ASP A 309 5.59 -1.34 -12.11
N ASN A 310 5.49 -1.32 -13.45
CA ASN A 310 6.54 -1.84 -14.31
C ASN A 310 7.76 -0.90 -14.33
N PHE A 311 8.93 -1.43 -13.94
CA PHE A 311 10.19 -0.69 -13.88
C PHE A 311 10.65 -0.31 -15.30
N GLY A 312 10.47 0.96 -15.66
CA GLY A 312 10.88 1.51 -16.97
C GLY A 312 9.77 2.24 -17.72
N SER A 313 8.52 2.13 -17.25
CA SER A 313 7.36 2.83 -17.81
C SER A 313 6.60 3.57 -16.72
N ALA A 314 6.82 4.88 -16.59
CA ALA A 314 6.04 5.72 -15.69
C ALA A 314 4.71 6.12 -16.32
N PHE A 315 3.63 5.44 -15.96
CA PHE A 315 2.25 5.75 -16.41
C PHE A 315 1.63 6.98 -15.70
N SER A 316 2.46 7.81 -15.05
CA SER A 316 2.01 8.96 -14.26
C SER A 316 1.24 9.96 -15.11
N GLY A 317 -0.04 10.20 -14.74
CA GLY A 317 -0.89 11.22 -15.36
C GLY A 317 -1.43 10.85 -16.75
N LYS A 318 -1.51 9.56 -17.09
CA LYS A 318 -2.06 9.12 -18.40
C LYS A 318 -3.52 8.69 -18.36
N TYR A 319 -3.98 8.18 -17.23
CA TYR A 319 -5.37 7.75 -17.03
C TYR A 319 -6.15 8.75 -16.17
N ASP A 320 -7.46 8.64 -16.24
CA ASP A 320 -8.37 9.54 -15.54
C ASP A 320 -8.32 9.35 -14.01
N SER A 321 -8.51 10.45 -13.29
CA SER A 321 -8.74 10.47 -11.85
C SER A 321 -9.88 11.45 -11.57
N ILE A 322 -10.97 10.95 -11.00
CA ILE A 322 -12.23 11.69 -10.91
C ILE A 322 -12.48 12.06 -9.44
N PHE A 323 -12.63 13.35 -9.18
CA PHE A 323 -13.03 13.85 -7.87
C PHE A 323 -14.53 13.78 -7.70
N LEU A 324 -14.97 13.18 -6.60
CA LEU A 324 -16.35 13.10 -6.17
C LEU A 324 -16.51 13.94 -4.90
N PRO A 325 -17.24 15.06 -4.95
CA PRO A 325 -17.52 15.85 -3.76
C PRO A 325 -18.32 15.08 -2.71
N ASN A 326 -19.06 14.05 -3.12
CA ASN A 326 -19.71 13.08 -2.24
C ASN A 326 -20.73 13.71 -1.27
N GLN A 327 -21.51 14.69 -1.77
CA GLN A 327 -22.60 15.34 -1.03
C GLN A 327 -23.97 14.84 -1.50
N GLY A 328 -24.98 15.01 -0.66
CA GLY A 328 -26.37 14.63 -0.96
C GLY A 328 -26.80 13.27 -0.42
N PRO A 329 -27.97 12.77 -0.84
CA PRO A 329 -28.50 11.46 -0.48
C PRO A 329 -27.57 10.31 -0.91
N LEU A 330 -27.64 9.18 -0.19
CA LEU A 330 -26.79 8.01 -0.44
C LEU A 330 -26.91 7.49 -1.88
N GLU A 331 -28.12 7.43 -2.43
CA GLU A 331 -28.34 6.91 -3.79
C GLU A 331 -27.75 7.81 -4.89
N GLU A 332 -27.83 9.14 -4.76
CA GLU A 332 -27.17 10.06 -5.69
C GLU A 332 -25.65 9.90 -5.65
N ARG A 333 -25.09 9.77 -4.44
CA ARG A 333 -23.66 9.53 -4.22
C ARG A 333 -23.22 8.18 -4.78
N LEU A 334 -24.06 7.15 -4.67
CA LEU A 334 -23.82 5.82 -5.21
C LEU A 334 -23.78 5.84 -6.74
N GLN A 335 -24.75 6.48 -7.39
CA GLN A 335 -24.76 6.63 -8.85
C GLN A 335 -23.53 7.41 -9.35
N ALA A 336 -23.14 8.48 -8.64
CA ALA A 336 -21.93 9.22 -8.96
C ALA A 336 -20.65 8.37 -8.82
N LEU A 337 -20.57 7.52 -7.79
CA LEU A 337 -19.44 6.59 -7.61
C LEU A 337 -19.39 5.53 -8.72
N ILE A 338 -20.52 4.91 -9.04
CA ILE A 338 -20.63 3.92 -10.13
C ILE A 338 -20.17 4.53 -11.46
N GLY A 339 -20.72 5.70 -11.80
CA GLY A 339 -20.35 6.41 -13.04
C GLY A 339 -18.87 6.78 -13.08
N ALA A 340 -18.28 7.21 -11.95
CA ALA A 340 -16.86 7.52 -11.88
C ALA A 340 -15.96 6.29 -12.04
N VAL A 341 -16.31 5.15 -11.43
CA VAL A 341 -15.56 3.90 -11.61
C VAL A 341 -15.63 3.43 -13.07
N ALA A 342 -16.83 3.44 -13.67
CA ALA A 342 -17.03 3.09 -15.07
C ALA A 342 -16.25 4.01 -16.02
N GLU A 343 -16.21 5.32 -15.75
CA GLU A 343 -15.43 6.28 -16.53
C GLU A 343 -13.91 6.00 -16.41
N VAL A 344 -13.42 5.66 -15.22
CA VAL A 344 -12.02 5.23 -15.05
C VAL A 344 -11.72 3.96 -15.85
N TYR A 345 -12.64 3.00 -15.92
CA TYR A 345 -12.51 1.83 -16.79
C TYR A 345 -12.47 2.20 -18.27
N ALA A 346 -13.35 3.10 -18.72
CA ALA A 346 -13.36 3.61 -20.09
C ALA A 346 -12.02 4.26 -20.47
N SER A 347 -11.35 4.93 -19.52
CA SER A 347 -10.08 5.62 -19.77
C SER A 347 -8.97 4.74 -20.33
N THR A 348 -9.02 3.42 -20.12
CA THR A 348 -8.09 2.47 -20.75
C THR A 348 -8.11 2.52 -22.27
N LEU A 349 -9.26 2.89 -22.86
CA LEU A 349 -9.49 3.03 -24.30
C LEU A 349 -9.32 4.49 -24.77
N GLY A 350 -8.85 5.37 -23.89
CA GLY A 350 -8.59 6.77 -24.20
C GLY A 350 -7.37 6.99 -25.09
N PRO A 351 -7.30 8.14 -25.78
CA PRO A 351 -6.21 8.45 -26.71
C PRO A 351 -4.85 8.54 -26.00
N ASP A 352 -4.80 9.07 -24.77
CA ASP A 352 -3.54 9.30 -24.06
C ASP A 352 -2.93 7.98 -23.54
N PRO A 353 -3.69 7.06 -22.90
CA PRO A 353 -3.18 5.72 -22.57
C PRO A 353 -2.80 4.88 -23.79
N ILE A 354 -3.57 4.93 -24.88
CA ILE A 354 -3.25 4.21 -26.12
C ILE A 354 -1.94 4.74 -26.72
N SER A 355 -1.81 6.07 -26.86
CA SER A 355 -0.58 6.69 -27.39
C SER A 355 0.64 6.31 -26.56
N TYR A 356 0.52 6.38 -25.23
CA TYR A 356 1.62 6.06 -24.33
C TYR A 356 2.03 4.58 -24.42
N ARG A 357 1.06 3.66 -24.46
CA ARG A 357 1.37 2.23 -24.63
C ARG A 357 2.04 1.94 -25.98
N ARG A 358 1.65 2.63 -27.05
CA ARG A 358 2.35 2.53 -28.36
C ARG A 358 3.80 3.00 -28.26
N GLU A 359 4.03 4.17 -27.67
CA GLU A 359 5.39 4.71 -27.46
C GLU A 359 6.29 3.80 -26.62
N LYS A 360 5.69 2.99 -25.74
CA LYS A 360 6.40 2.05 -24.86
C LYS A 360 6.42 0.60 -25.36
N ASN A 361 5.89 0.31 -26.55
CA ASN A 361 5.74 -1.05 -27.07
C ASN A 361 4.93 -1.99 -26.13
N LEU A 362 3.90 -1.45 -25.49
CA LEU A 362 3.01 -2.14 -24.54
C LEU A 362 1.58 -2.29 -25.07
N ILE A 363 1.33 -2.05 -26.36
CA ILE A 363 -0.04 -2.01 -26.92
C ILE A 363 -0.72 -3.39 -26.96
N ASP A 364 0.06 -4.45 -27.15
CA ASP A 364 -0.42 -5.83 -27.17
C ASP A 364 -0.46 -6.47 -25.78
N TYR A 365 0.07 -5.79 -24.77
CA TYR A 365 -0.03 -6.24 -23.39
C TYR A 365 -1.50 -6.20 -22.93
N ASP A 366 -1.94 -7.25 -22.25
CA ASP A 366 -3.27 -7.34 -21.63
C ASP A 366 -3.35 -6.35 -20.45
N GLU A 367 -3.86 -5.15 -20.74
CA GLU A 367 -4.03 -4.14 -19.72
C GLU A 367 -5.19 -4.48 -18.79
N ARG A 368 -4.84 -4.81 -17.55
CA ARG A 368 -5.79 -5.01 -16.46
C ARG A 368 -5.80 -3.78 -15.56
N MET A 369 -6.99 -3.31 -15.22
CA MET A 369 -7.20 -2.08 -14.47
C MET A 369 -7.75 -2.37 -13.08
N GLY A 370 -6.97 -2.13 -12.04
CA GLY A 370 -7.51 -1.90 -10.70
C GLY A 370 -7.97 -0.46 -10.55
N VAL A 371 -8.76 -0.16 -9.52
CA VAL A 371 -9.16 1.23 -9.19
C VAL A 371 -8.88 1.50 -7.73
N LEU A 372 -8.28 2.66 -7.46
CA LEU A 372 -7.97 3.15 -6.12
C LEU A 372 -8.95 4.27 -5.77
N ILE A 373 -9.87 4.00 -4.84
CA ILE A 373 -10.79 5.00 -4.29
C ILE A 373 -10.18 5.51 -2.98
N GLN A 374 -10.02 6.82 -2.83
CA GLN A 374 -9.43 7.41 -1.62
C GLN A 374 -10.25 8.59 -1.10
N LYS A 375 -10.23 8.80 0.21
CA LYS A 375 -10.64 10.07 0.79
C LYS A 375 -9.69 11.17 0.31
N VAL A 376 -10.26 12.26 -0.18
CA VAL A 376 -9.49 13.45 -0.57
C VAL A 376 -8.89 14.06 0.68
N VAL A 377 -7.59 14.32 0.65
CA VAL A 377 -6.89 15.05 1.71
C VAL A 377 -7.20 16.52 1.57
N GLY A 378 -7.73 17.13 2.62
CA GLY A 378 -8.03 18.55 2.62
C GLY A 378 -8.74 19.01 3.88
N ILE A 379 -9.01 20.30 3.90
CA ILE A 379 -9.81 20.99 4.90
C ILE A 379 -11.06 21.55 4.24
N ARG A 380 -12.13 21.66 5.02
CA ARG A 380 -13.28 22.47 4.63
C ARG A 380 -12.97 23.94 4.90
N TYR A 381 -13.01 24.74 3.86
CA TYR A 381 -12.89 26.19 3.92
C TYR A 381 -14.14 26.79 3.29
N ARG A 382 -15.05 27.31 4.12
CA ARG A 382 -16.38 27.77 3.70
C ARG A 382 -17.16 26.63 3.01
N HIS A 383 -17.58 26.84 1.76
CA HIS A 383 -18.21 25.85 0.89
C HIS A 383 -17.23 25.07 0.01
N TYR A 384 -15.93 25.31 0.15
CA TYR A 384 -14.88 24.58 -0.56
C TYR A 384 -14.24 23.50 0.30
N PHE A 385 -13.75 22.46 -0.35
CA PHE A 385 -12.87 21.45 0.24
C PHE A 385 -11.61 21.33 -0.62
N LEU A 386 -10.45 21.52 0.02
CA LEU A 386 -9.14 21.55 -0.63
C LEU A 386 -8.03 21.33 0.40
N PRO A 387 -6.86 20.77 0.02
CA PRO A 387 -5.68 20.86 0.85
C PRO A 387 -5.13 22.29 0.84
N ILE A 388 -4.37 22.63 1.89
CA ILE A 388 -3.65 23.91 1.99
C ILE A 388 -2.72 24.06 0.77
N PHE A 389 -1.97 23.00 0.46
CA PHE A 389 -1.19 22.87 -0.77
C PHE A 389 -1.01 21.39 -1.12
N ALA A 390 -0.68 21.13 -2.39
CA ALA A 390 -0.35 19.82 -2.90
C ALA A 390 0.80 19.93 -3.91
N GLY A 391 1.39 18.80 -4.29
CA GLY A 391 2.49 18.83 -5.24
C GLY A 391 2.98 17.48 -5.70
N VAL A 392 3.93 17.52 -6.64
CA VAL A 392 4.66 16.36 -7.15
C VAL A 392 6.14 16.58 -6.89
N ALA A 393 6.83 15.52 -6.50
CA ALA A 393 8.24 15.56 -6.15
C ALA A 393 9.03 14.54 -6.99
N PHE A 394 10.23 14.92 -7.41
CA PHE A 394 11.12 14.14 -8.26
C PHE A 394 12.47 14.03 -7.57
N SER A 395 12.98 12.81 -7.37
CA SER A 395 14.29 12.58 -6.75
C SER A 395 15.45 13.16 -7.56
N ARG A 396 15.27 13.28 -8.89
CA ARG A 396 16.22 13.95 -9.79
C ARG A 396 15.62 15.19 -10.44
N ASN A 397 16.33 16.30 -10.32
CA ASN A 397 15.98 17.54 -10.99
C ASN A 397 16.53 17.58 -12.43
N MET A 398 15.64 17.51 -13.42
CA MET A 398 15.99 17.65 -14.83
C MET A 398 16.07 19.13 -15.29
N TYR A 399 15.58 20.07 -14.50
CA TYR A 399 15.53 21.50 -14.80
C TYR A 399 16.62 22.24 -14.02
N ARG A 400 17.77 22.49 -14.68
CA ARG A 400 18.92 23.18 -14.08
C ARG A 400 19.08 24.59 -14.66
N TRP A 401 18.28 25.53 -14.19
CA TRP A 401 18.38 26.94 -14.60
C TRP A 401 19.53 27.71 -13.92
N SER A 402 20.29 27.06 -13.04
CA SER A 402 21.47 27.63 -12.38
C SER A 402 22.52 26.54 -12.16
N PRO A 403 23.84 26.84 -12.26
CA PRO A 403 24.90 25.87 -11.98
C PRO A 403 24.88 25.38 -10.52
N ARG A 404 24.30 26.15 -9.59
CA ARG A 404 24.16 25.79 -8.17
C ARG A 404 23.13 24.67 -7.93
N ILE A 405 22.26 24.40 -8.91
CA ILE A 405 21.26 23.34 -8.83
C ILE A 405 21.90 22.03 -9.29
N ARG A 406 21.98 21.06 -8.37
CA ARG A 406 22.43 19.69 -8.67
C ARG A 406 21.26 18.80 -9.02
N ARG A 407 21.50 17.74 -9.80
CA ARG A 407 20.42 16.85 -10.27
C ARG A 407 19.91 15.99 -9.12
N GLU A 408 20.83 15.45 -8.36
CA GLU A 408 20.66 14.55 -7.21
C GLU A 408 20.02 15.18 -5.97
N ASP A 409 19.82 16.50 -5.98
CA ASP A 409 19.11 17.16 -4.88
C ASP A 409 17.58 17.07 -5.03
N GLY A 410 17.07 16.80 -6.24
CA GLY A 410 15.64 16.68 -6.51
C GLY A 410 14.90 18.00 -6.72
N LEU A 411 13.62 17.88 -7.10
CA LEU A 411 12.73 18.99 -7.46
C LEU A 411 11.33 18.74 -6.89
N VAL A 412 10.68 19.79 -6.40
CA VAL A 412 9.24 19.77 -6.09
C VAL A 412 8.50 20.79 -6.94
N ARG A 413 7.33 20.40 -7.45
CA ARG A 413 6.32 21.28 -8.06
C ARG A 413 5.17 21.42 -7.07
N LEU A 414 4.94 22.62 -6.54
CA LEU A 414 3.90 22.92 -5.56
C LEU A 414 2.77 23.77 -6.16
N VAL A 415 1.56 23.52 -5.70
CA VAL A 415 0.36 24.31 -5.97
C VAL A 415 -0.46 24.50 -4.70
N MET A 416 -1.20 25.60 -4.61
CA MET A 416 -2.28 25.77 -3.62
C MET A 416 -3.50 24.98 -4.10
N GLY A 417 -4.24 24.35 -3.19
CA GLY A 417 -5.39 23.51 -3.52
C GLY A 417 -5.00 22.14 -4.06
N LEU A 418 -5.92 21.51 -4.82
CA LEU A 418 -5.75 20.14 -5.30
C LEU A 418 -4.53 19.98 -6.22
N GLY A 419 -3.88 18.82 -6.18
CA GLY A 419 -2.60 18.56 -6.84
C GLY A 419 -2.65 18.38 -8.37
N THR A 420 -3.83 18.49 -8.99
CA THR A 420 -4.06 18.36 -10.44
C THR A 420 -3.12 19.24 -11.25
N ARG A 421 -3.02 20.53 -10.91
CA ARG A 421 -2.13 21.50 -11.58
C ARG A 421 -0.63 21.27 -11.37
N ALA A 422 -0.25 20.47 -10.37
CA ALA A 422 1.14 20.07 -10.19
C ALA A 422 1.53 18.91 -11.12
N VAL A 423 0.57 18.05 -11.46
CA VAL A 423 0.74 16.94 -12.40
C VAL A 423 0.63 17.45 -13.83
N ASP A 424 -0.52 18.04 -14.14
CA ASP A 424 -0.89 18.49 -15.48
C ASP A 424 -0.21 19.80 -15.85
N ARG A 425 0.04 19.99 -17.15
CA ARG A 425 0.50 21.27 -17.68
C ARG A 425 -0.72 22.04 -18.18
N VAL A 426 -1.26 22.91 -17.32
CA VAL A 426 -2.36 23.81 -17.70
C VAL A 426 -1.78 25.05 -18.37
N ALA A 427 -2.33 25.44 -19.52
CA ALA A 427 -1.93 26.66 -20.20
C ALA A 427 -2.22 27.89 -19.31
N ALA A 428 -1.26 28.81 -19.23
CA ALA A 428 -1.36 30.07 -18.48
C ALA A 428 -1.51 29.95 -16.95
N ASP A 429 -1.07 28.85 -16.34
CA ASP A 429 -0.95 28.71 -14.89
C ASP A 429 0.35 27.98 -14.51
N TYR A 430 1.03 28.45 -13.46
CA TYR A 430 2.42 28.06 -13.20
C TYR A 430 2.60 27.48 -11.78
N PRO A 431 2.81 26.16 -11.64
CA PRO A 431 3.15 25.58 -10.35
C PRO A 431 4.54 26.06 -9.90
N ARG A 432 4.72 26.25 -8.61
CA ARG A 432 5.98 26.71 -8.05
C ARG A 432 7.01 25.57 -8.08
N MET A 433 8.07 25.75 -8.87
CA MET A 433 9.22 24.86 -8.90
C MET A 433 10.22 25.20 -7.79
N ILE A 434 10.56 24.22 -6.94
CA ILE A 434 11.52 24.35 -5.84
C ILE A 434 12.62 23.32 -6.05
N ALA A 435 13.82 23.80 -6.42
CA ALA A 435 15.02 22.97 -6.42
C ALA A 435 15.46 22.72 -4.97
N LEU A 436 15.33 21.49 -4.48
CA LEU A 436 15.45 21.19 -3.04
C LEU A 436 16.85 21.48 -2.46
N GLY A 437 17.90 21.41 -3.28
CA GLY A 437 19.27 21.76 -2.88
C GLY A 437 19.54 23.26 -2.82
N ALA A 438 18.71 24.08 -3.46
CA ALA A 438 18.82 25.53 -3.50
C ALA A 438 17.43 26.18 -3.59
N PRO A 439 16.58 26.05 -2.55
CA PRO A 439 15.14 26.36 -2.64
C PRO A 439 14.84 27.85 -2.82
N HIS A 440 15.80 28.72 -2.51
CA HIS A 440 15.73 30.17 -2.72
C HIS A 440 15.91 30.58 -4.20
N LEU A 441 16.45 29.71 -5.05
CA LEU A 441 16.66 30.03 -6.45
C LEU A 441 15.36 29.94 -7.25
N ARG A 442 15.16 30.94 -8.11
CA ARG A 442 14.01 31.04 -9.02
C ARG A 442 14.52 31.30 -10.44
N PRO A 443 13.83 30.81 -11.49
CA PRO A 443 14.04 31.30 -12.84
C PRO A 443 13.71 32.80 -12.97
N GLU A 444 12.66 33.25 -12.27
CA GLU A 444 12.19 34.63 -12.29
C GLU A 444 12.88 35.46 -11.20
N ILE A 445 13.47 36.61 -11.57
CA ILE A 445 14.19 37.48 -10.63
C ILE A 445 13.32 38.67 -10.18
N GLU A 446 12.72 39.39 -11.13
CA GLU A 446 11.93 40.59 -10.81
C GLU A 446 10.55 40.25 -10.23
N ALA A 447 10.10 41.03 -9.25
CA ALA A 447 8.79 40.88 -8.60
C ALA A 447 7.61 40.83 -9.60
N LYS A 448 7.66 41.66 -10.65
CA LYS A 448 6.67 41.67 -11.73
C LYS A 448 6.63 40.34 -12.48
N ASN A 449 7.79 39.74 -12.76
CA ASN A 449 7.88 38.45 -13.44
C ASN A 449 7.44 37.31 -12.53
N ILE A 450 7.82 37.34 -11.25
CA ILE A 450 7.36 36.37 -10.25
C ILE A 450 5.82 36.35 -10.18
N ALA A 451 5.17 37.51 -10.08
CA ALA A 451 3.71 37.59 -10.05
C ALA A 451 3.05 37.22 -11.39
N ARG A 452 3.75 37.42 -12.52
CA ARG A 452 3.24 37.03 -13.84
C ARG A 452 3.24 35.52 -14.03
N TYR A 453 4.33 34.86 -13.60
CA TYR A 453 4.59 33.43 -13.74
C TYR A 453 4.33 32.65 -12.43
N SER A 454 3.31 33.07 -11.67
CA SER A 454 2.81 32.36 -10.49
C SER A 454 1.45 31.72 -10.76
N GLN A 455 1.08 30.78 -9.91
CA GLN A 455 -0.26 30.22 -9.89
C GLN A 455 -1.31 31.30 -9.66
N ARG A 456 -2.42 31.24 -10.42
CA ARG A 456 -3.58 32.14 -10.31
C ARG A 456 -4.86 31.42 -9.95
N TRP A 457 -4.99 30.18 -10.45
CA TRP A 457 -6.18 29.36 -10.27
C TRP A 457 -5.92 28.28 -9.23
N VAL A 458 -6.91 28.04 -8.37
CA VAL A 458 -6.88 27.05 -7.30
C VAL A 458 -7.97 26.03 -7.59
N ASP A 459 -7.58 24.77 -7.72
CA ASP A 459 -8.53 23.67 -7.91
C ASP A 459 -9.11 23.25 -6.56
N VAL A 460 -10.44 23.22 -6.50
CA VAL A 460 -11.22 23.01 -5.28
C VAL A 460 -12.40 22.07 -5.54
N ILE A 461 -12.90 21.46 -4.48
CA ILE A 461 -14.20 20.76 -4.50
C ILE A 461 -15.23 21.72 -3.90
N ASN A 462 -16.20 22.16 -4.70
CA ASN A 462 -17.33 22.94 -4.22
C ASN A 462 -18.39 22.01 -3.65
N LEU A 463 -18.56 22.03 -2.32
CA LEU A 463 -19.48 21.17 -1.59
C LEU A 463 -20.94 21.55 -1.79
N VAL A 464 -21.24 22.82 -2.09
CA VAL A 464 -22.61 23.29 -2.33
C VAL A 464 -23.04 23.00 -3.76
N ALA A 465 -22.18 23.32 -4.73
CA ALA A 465 -22.43 23.03 -6.13
C ALA A 465 -22.19 21.54 -6.50
N ASN A 466 -21.74 20.73 -5.53
CA ASN A 466 -21.44 19.31 -5.66
C ASN A 466 -20.58 18.99 -6.89
N ARG A 467 -19.52 19.79 -7.15
CA ARG A 467 -18.58 19.57 -8.27
C ARG A 467 -17.15 19.99 -7.96
N PHE A 468 -16.22 19.46 -8.74
CA PHE A 468 -14.87 20.02 -8.88
C PHE A 468 -14.92 21.32 -9.70
N GLU A 469 -14.21 22.36 -9.29
CA GLU A 469 -14.06 23.59 -10.07
C GLU A 469 -12.73 24.30 -9.80
N SER A 470 -12.34 25.19 -10.72
CA SER A 470 -11.16 26.06 -10.56
C SER A 470 -11.62 27.48 -10.27
N VAL A 471 -11.14 28.06 -9.17
CA VAL A 471 -11.44 29.44 -8.76
C VAL A 471 -10.17 30.27 -8.71
N THR A 472 -10.24 31.59 -8.86
CA THR A 472 -9.06 32.44 -8.66
C THR A 472 -8.71 32.54 -7.18
N LEU A 473 -7.44 32.84 -6.85
CA LEU A 473 -7.04 33.13 -5.47
C LEU A 473 -7.91 34.21 -4.82
N GLN A 474 -8.27 35.24 -5.58
CA GLN A 474 -9.12 36.34 -5.13
C GLN A 474 -10.53 35.87 -4.80
N GLN A 475 -11.14 35.02 -5.64
CA GLN A 475 -12.45 34.44 -5.38
C GLN A 475 -12.44 33.54 -4.15
N LEU A 476 -11.38 32.74 -3.98
CA LEU A 476 -11.21 31.87 -2.82
C LEU A 476 -11.13 32.68 -1.52
N LEU A 477 -10.35 33.77 -1.54
CA LEU A 477 -10.09 34.62 -0.36
C LEU A 477 -11.03 35.83 -0.25
N ALA A 478 -12.12 35.89 -1.03
CA ALA A 478 -12.98 37.08 -1.11
C ALA A 478 -13.62 37.49 0.23
N ASP A 479 -13.76 36.54 1.16
CA ASP A 479 -14.30 36.78 2.50
C ASP A 479 -13.21 36.53 3.54
N MET A 480 -12.54 37.62 3.92
CA MET A 480 -11.43 37.60 4.87
C MET A 480 -11.89 37.44 6.33
N SER A 481 -13.21 37.35 6.60
CA SER A 481 -13.73 37.10 7.96
C SER A 481 -13.36 35.71 8.48
N GLN A 482 -13.15 34.75 7.56
CA GLN A 482 -12.63 33.43 7.88
C GLN A 482 -11.21 33.30 7.29
N PRO A 483 -10.13 33.40 8.10
CA PRO A 483 -8.77 33.34 7.59
C PRO A 483 -8.45 31.95 7.03
N PHE A 484 -7.79 31.90 5.86
CA PHE A 484 -7.33 30.64 5.28
C PHE A 484 -6.14 30.08 6.08
N PRO A 485 -6.16 28.78 6.49
CA PRO A 485 -5.09 28.20 7.29
C PRO A 485 -3.72 28.24 6.62
N GLU A 486 -2.69 28.62 7.40
CA GLU A 486 -1.28 28.64 6.97
C GLU A 486 -1.02 29.47 5.69
N LEU A 487 -1.89 30.42 5.35
CA LEU A 487 -1.78 31.27 4.16
C LEU A 487 -0.43 32.00 4.08
N TYR A 488 0.10 32.43 5.23
CA TYR A 488 1.39 33.13 5.35
C TYR A 488 2.60 32.28 4.92
N GLN A 489 2.44 30.96 4.80
CA GLN A 489 3.46 30.07 4.24
C GLN A 489 3.40 29.97 2.71
N ILE A 490 2.25 30.30 2.11
CA ILE A 490 1.90 30.07 0.70
C ILE A 490 2.10 31.32 -0.14
N VAL A 491 1.69 32.48 0.38
CA VAL A 491 1.64 33.73 -0.41
C VAL A 491 2.75 34.71 -0.03
N SER A 492 3.12 35.54 -0.99
CA SER A 492 3.85 36.80 -0.79
C SER A 492 2.93 37.96 -1.13
N ILE A 493 3.12 39.11 -0.48
CA ILE A 493 2.31 40.32 -0.67
C ILE A 493 3.07 41.26 -1.60
N ARG A 494 2.37 41.82 -2.59
CA ARG A 494 2.91 42.84 -3.50
C ARG A 494 2.64 44.24 -2.96
N GLU A 495 3.71 44.93 -2.59
CA GLU A 495 3.72 46.30 -2.07
C GLU A 495 4.77 47.12 -2.85
N GLU A 496 4.39 48.29 -3.37
CA GLU A 496 5.32 49.25 -4.03
C GLU A 496 6.24 48.65 -5.11
N GLY A 497 5.75 47.65 -5.86
CA GLY A 497 6.53 46.99 -6.92
C GLY A 497 7.48 45.88 -6.44
N HIS A 498 7.51 45.60 -5.14
CA HIS A 498 8.27 44.53 -4.52
C HIS A 498 7.34 43.41 -4.02
N LEU A 499 7.91 42.22 -3.80
CA LEU A 499 7.23 41.11 -3.11
C LEU A 499 7.81 40.96 -1.72
N ARG A 500 6.95 41.01 -0.72
CA ARG A 500 7.29 40.84 0.69
C ARG A 500 6.71 39.53 1.21
N VAL A 501 7.54 38.74 1.88
CA VAL A 501 7.11 37.53 2.57
C VAL A 501 6.42 37.90 3.89
N PRO A 502 5.19 37.44 4.17
CA PRO A 502 4.53 37.68 5.44
C PRO A 502 5.33 37.13 6.61
N VAL A 503 5.51 37.92 7.68
CA VAL A 503 6.26 37.54 8.89
C VAL A 503 5.35 36.92 9.97
N THR A 504 4.09 37.35 10.01
CA THR A 504 3.08 36.91 10.97
C THR A 504 2.03 36.00 10.34
N LYS A 505 1.27 35.27 11.18
CA LYS A 505 0.13 34.47 10.73
C LYS A 505 -1.04 35.34 10.25
N LEU A 506 -1.24 36.50 10.88
CA LEU A 506 -2.16 37.51 10.38
C LEU A 506 -1.54 38.18 9.15
N ILE A 507 -2.30 38.15 8.05
CA ILE A 507 -2.01 38.86 6.81
C ILE A 507 -3.04 39.97 6.70
N ASP A 508 -2.58 41.22 6.81
CA ASP A 508 -3.40 42.41 6.61
C ASP A 508 -3.09 43.00 5.23
N ALA A 509 -3.60 42.33 4.20
CA ALA A 509 -3.43 42.73 2.80
C ALA A 509 -4.63 42.27 1.98
N ASP A 510 -4.97 43.03 0.93
CA ASP A 510 -6.05 42.66 0.03
C ASP A 510 -5.66 41.42 -0.80
N PRO A 511 -6.56 40.43 -1.02
CA PRO A 511 -6.28 39.27 -1.85
C PRO A 511 -5.73 39.58 -3.26
N SER A 512 -6.06 40.73 -3.85
CA SER A 512 -5.54 41.18 -5.15
C SER A 512 -4.04 41.53 -5.13
N GLN A 513 -3.47 41.77 -3.94
CA GLN A 513 -2.05 42.00 -3.73
C GLN A 513 -1.29 40.70 -3.44
N MET A 514 -1.99 39.59 -3.18
CA MET A 514 -1.36 38.32 -2.84
C MET A 514 -0.90 37.54 -4.09
N THR A 515 0.26 36.92 -3.99
CA THR A 515 0.85 36.08 -5.04
C THR A 515 1.27 34.74 -4.44
N ILE A 516 0.82 33.62 -5.02
CA ILE A 516 1.23 32.27 -4.58
C ILE A 516 2.71 32.07 -4.92
N THR A 517 3.55 31.95 -3.90
CA THR A 517 5.02 31.88 -4.07
C THR A 517 5.67 30.76 -3.29
N PHE A 518 5.10 30.34 -2.16
CA PHE A 518 5.68 29.39 -1.21
C PHE A 518 7.06 29.80 -0.68
N ASP A 519 7.42 31.09 -0.71
CA ASP A 519 8.76 31.55 -0.32
C ASP A 519 9.08 31.20 1.14
N ARG A 520 8.12 31.42 2.03
CA ARG A 520 8.29 31.09 3.44
C ARG A 520 8.39 29.58 3.66
N LEU A 521 7.53 28.78 3.04
CA LEU A 521 7.61 27.32 3.10
C LEU A 521 8.98 26.83 2.60
N ALA A 522 9.49 27.41 1.52
CA ALA A 522 10.74 27.00 0.90
C ALA A 522 12.01 27.46 1.64
N THR A 523 11.96 28.54 2.42
CA THR A 523 13.17 29.16 2.99
C THR A 523 13.18 29.26 4.51
N GLN A 524 12.02 29.18 5.17
CA GLN A 524 11.88 29.36 6.62
C GLN A 524 11.29 28.13 7.32
N THR A 525 11.20 26.99 6.63
CA THR A 525 10.77 25.71 7.22
C THR A 525 11.73 24.59 6.82
N ASP A 526 11.62 23.44 7.48
CA ASP A 526 12.38 22.22 7.18
C ASP A 526 11.87 21.48 5.94
N PHE A 527 10.83 21.99 5.27
CA PHE A 527 10.16 21.33 4.14
C PHE A 527 11.14 20.87 3.04
N PRO A 528 12.07 21.69 2.51
CA PRO A 528 12.95 21.24 1.44
C PRO A 528 13.91 20.13 1.87
N GLU A 529 14.48 20.25 3.07
CA GLU A 529 15.40 19.25 3.61
C GLU A 529 14.68 17.91 3.82
N ARG A 530 13.48 17.98 4.40
CA ARG A 530 12.65 16.81 4.63
C ARG A 530 12.23 16.13 3.32
N MET A 531 11.79 16.88 2.32
CA MET A 531 11.46 16.31 1.01
C MET A 531 12.67 15.65 0.35
N ARG A 532 13.86 16.25 0.47
CA ARG A 532 15.09 15.65 -0.04
C ARG A 532 15.41 14.32 0.65
N LEU A 533 15.17 14.22 1.96
CA LEU A 533 15.35 12.99 2.72
C LEU A 533 14.40 11.87 2.25
N ILE A 534 13.12 12.20 2.13
CA ILE A 534 12.09 11.28 1.63
C ILE A 534 12.46 10.78 0.23
N LEU A 535 12.79 11.68 -0.69
CA LEU A 535 13.12 11.31 -2.07
C LEU A 535 14.38 10.47 -2.18
N LYS A 536 15.43 10.79 -1.42
CA LYS A 536 16.65 9.97 -1.39
C LYS A 536 16.40 8.57 -0.85
N ARG A 537 15.52 8.45 0.15
CA ARG A 537 15.15 7.14 0.72
C ARG A 537 14.31 6.29 -0.22
N LEU A 538 13.47 6.91 -1.06
CA LEU A 538 12.68 6.20 -2.08
C LEU A 538 13.48 5.84 -3.34
N GLU A 539 14.53 6.60 -3.67
CA GLU A 539 15.39 6.32 -4.82
C GLU A 539 16.42 5.23 -4.54
N ALA A 540 16.91 5.13 -3.29
CA ALA A 540 17.86 4.12 -2.83
C ALA A 540 17.21 2.74 -2.66
#